data_AF-A0A255Z453-F1
#
_entry.id   AF-A0A255Z453-F1
#
_cell.length_a   1.000
_cell.length_b   1.000
_cell.length_c   1.000
_cell.angle_alpha   90.00
_cell.angle_beta   90.00
_cell.angle_gamma   90.00
#
_symmetry.space_group_name_H-M   'P 1'
#
loop_
_entity.id
_entity.type
_entity.pdbx_description
1 polymer ?
#
loop_
_entity_poly.entity_id
_entity_poly.type
_entity_poly.pdbx_seq_one_letter_code
_entity_poly.pdbx_strand_id
1 'polypeptide(L)'
;MITPIDWPRLVAEAIRRRKAEGLTQLAHADLAGVSKPVIIAFDKGETTLSLGRALAILDVVGLVNRATPHQSFVTAAQARWQELTATLPPDDPARFPLGRYEMDYEIEGVTQPPTAAALLSSLSDIMPSVKDFVGIRPFWVPTRIDWQPKERDGLIEWWHGNANYYVADQTVDGSSFWRVSPGGRAFLTRGLREDGPDIRQRGVYFDLTWHIGWATAGLLHTSNLATLLSAVEKTIHYHTRYYGLSGRRLVSFADPGDHRFAGIGQSLSDRAELSITTTAAEIHSNLPALVHRFLTPLYQRFDGFTLDQAFVAAEVARLVERA
;
A
#
# COMPACT_ATOMS: atom_id res chain seq x y z
N MET A 1 -25.01 -3.87 -1.40
CA MET A 1 -26.06 -2.83 -1.52
C MET A 1 -25.35 -1.49 -1.52
N ILE A 2 -25.50 -0.68 -2.58
CA ILE A 2 -24.93 0.66 -2.63
C ILE A 2 -25.87 1.55 -1.82
N THR A 3 -25.39 2.10 -0.70
CA THR A 3 -26.15 3.08 0.07
C THR A 3 -26.38 4.31 -0.81
N PRO A 4 -27.62 4.80 -0.96
CA PRO A 4 -27.87 6.03 -1.71
C PRO A 4 -27.09 7.19 -1.11
N ILE A 5 -26.58 8.08 -1.95
CA ILE A 5 -25.91 9.30 -1.50
C ILE A 5 -26.95 10.15 -0.75
N ASP A 6 -26.63 10.52 0.50
CA ASP A 6 -27.41 11.48 1.29
C ASP A 6 -27.16 12.90 0.75
N TRP A 7 -27.82 13.19 -0.38
CA TRP A 7 -27.68 14.44 -1.11
C TRP A 7 -28.00 15.68 -0.26
N PRO A 8 -29.11 15.73 0.51
CA PRO A 8 -29.38 16.87 1.37
C PRO A 8 -28.27 17.14 2.39
N ARG A 9 -27.72 16.10 3.01
CA ARG A 9 -26.61 16.25 3.96
C ARG A 9 -25.33 16.76 3.28
N LEU A 10 -25.05 16.27 2.07
CA LEU A 10 -23.88 16.71 1.29
C LEU A 10 -23.99 18.20 0.90
N VAL A 11 -25.18 18.64 0.45
CA VAL A 11 -25.44 20.06 0.15
C VAL A 11 -25.31 20.92 1.40
N ALA A 12 -25.87 20.48 2.54
CA ALA A 12 -25.78 21.22 3.80
C ALA A 12 -24.31 21.40 4.25
N GLU A 13 -23.50 20.36 4.13
CA GLU A 13 -22.07 20.42 4.44
C GLU A 13 -21.31 21.34 3.48
N ALA A 14 -21.64 21.31 2.19
CA ALA A 14 -21.04 22.21 1.20
C ALA A 14 -21.34 23.69 1.50
N ILE A 15 -22.60 24.01 1.83
CA ILE A 15 -23.01 25.37 2.24
C ILE A 15 -22.28 25.80 3.52
N ARG A 16 -22.14 24.89 4.49
CA ARG A 16 -21.43 25.16 5.75
C ARG A 16 -19.98 25.55 5.51
N ARG A 17 -19.24 24.78 4.70
CA ARG A 17 -17.83 25.05 4.36
C ARG A 17 -17.66 26.33 3.55
N ARG A 18 -18.49 26.54 2.53
CA ARG A 18 -18.50 27.80 1.76
C ARG A 18 -18.63 29.01 2.68
N LYS A 19 -19.57 28.98 3.62
CA LYS A 19 -19.78 30.07 4.59
C LYS A 19 -18.60 30.23 5.55
N ALA A 20 -18.00 29.13 6.01
CA ALA A 20 -16.83 29.17 6.87
C ALA A 20 -15.60 29.80 6.18
N GLU A 21 -15.49 29.63 4.87
CA GLU A 21 -14.45 30.24 4.04
C GLU A 21 -14.78 31.68 3.57
N GLY A 22 -15.94 32.22 3.96
CA GLY A 22 -16.36 33.57 3.58
C GLY A 22 -16.74 33.73 2.10
N LEU A 23 -16.94 32.62 1.38
CA LEU A 23 -17.26 32.63 -0.05
C LEU A 23 -18.72 33.03 -0.31
N THR A 24 -18.93 34.00 -1.19
CA THR A 24 -20.27 34.31 -1.71
C THR A 24 -20.70 33.27 -2.74
N GLN A 25 -22.00 33.16 -3.02
CA GLN A 25 -22.51 32.28 -4.08
C GLN A 25 -21.92 32.62 -5.46
N LEU A 26 -21.64 33.90 -5.72
CA LEU A 26 -21.01 34.33 -6.98
C LEU A 26 -19.55 33.87 -7.03
N ALA A 27 -18.76 34.13 -5.98
CA ALA A 27 -17.36 33.71 -5.92
C ALA A 27 -17.20 32.18 -6.00
N HIS A 28 -18.09 31.42 -5.36
CA HIS A 28 -18.10 29.95 -5.46
C HIS A 28 -18.46 29.49 -6.88
N ALA A 29 -19.42 30.16 -7.54
CA ALA A 29 -19.78 29.85 -8.93
C ALA A 29 -18.59 30.07 -9.88
N ASP A 30 -17.89 31.19 -9.72
CA ASP A 30 -16.73 31.56 -10.53
C ASP A 30 -15.58 30.54 -10.35
N LEU A 31 -15.27 30.14 -9.10
CA LEU A 31 -14.26 29.13 -8.79
C LEU A 31 -14.63 27.74 -9.33
N ALA A 32 -15.91 27.38 -9.31
CA ALA A 32 -16.39 26.11 -9.84
C ALA A 32 -16.56 26.10 -11.36
N GLY A 33 -16.35 27.22 -12.05
CA GLY A 33 -16.57 27.35 -13.50
C GLY A 33 -18.03 27.15 -13.90
N VAL A 34 -18.98 27.51 -13.04
CA VAL A 34 -20.42 27.40 -13.28
C VAL A 34 -21.12 28.75 -13.13
N SER A 35 -22.34 28.86 -13.67
CA SER A 35 -23.13 30.09 -13.51
C SER A 35 -23.72 30.21 -12.09
N LYS A 36 -23.93 31.43 -11.58
CA LYS A 36 -24.59 31.67 -10.28
C LYS A 36 -25.96 30.95 -10.11
N PRO A 37 -26.85 30.88 -11.12
CA PRO A 37 -28.08 30.07 -11.02
C PRO A 37 -27.84 28.59 -10.70
N VAL A 38 -26.73 28.01 -11.19
CA VAL A 38 -26.36 26.62 -10.93
C VAL A 38 -26.00 26.41 -9.45
N ILE A 39 -25.29 27.36 -8.83
CA ILE A 39 -25.04 27.34 -7.38
C ILE A 39 -26.34 27.49 -6.58
N ILE A 40 -27.26 28.35 -7.01
CA ILE A 40 -28.55 28.52 -6.32
C ILE A 40 -29.39 27.23 -6.38
N ALA A 41 -29.43 26.57 -7.53
CA ALA A 41 -30.08 25.28 -7.69
C ALA A 41 -29.43 24.21 -6.78
N PHE A 42 -28.10 24.19 -6.71
CA PHE A 42 -27.36 23.27 -5.83
C PHE A 42 -27.67 23.53 -4.36
N ASP A 43 -27.65 24.78 -3.90
CA ASP A 43 -27.95 25.17 -2.53
C ASP A 43 -29.37 24.80 -2.10
N LYS A 44 -30.32 24.74 -3.06
CA LYS A 44 -31.69 24.29 -2.85
C LYS A 44 -31.83 22.76 -2.79
N GLY A 45 -30.74 22.02 -3.03
CA GLY A 45 -30.75 20.57 -3.08
C GLY A 45 -31.37 20.00 -4.36
N GLU A 46 -31.43 20.77 -5.46
CA GLU A 46 -31.99 20.28 -6.72
C GLU A 46 -31.16 19.11 -7.27
N THR A 47 -31.81 18.00 -7.63
CA THR A 47 -31.16 16.78 -8.13
C THR A 47 -31.09 16.72 -9.67
N THR A 48 -31.61 17.75 -10.34
CA THR A 48 -31.62 17.89 -11.81
C THR A 48 -30.30 18.41 -12.38
N LEU A 49 -29.38 18.82 -11.50
CA LEU A 49 -28.03 19.23 -11.85
C LEU A 49 -27.25 18.07 -12.47
N SER A 50 -26.46 18.36 -13.50
CA SER A 50 -25.53 17.35 -14.01
C SER A 50 -24.48 17.01 -12.95
N LEU A 51 -24.10 15.72 -12.89
CA LEU A 51 -23.11 15.23 -11.94
C LEU A 51 -21.79 16.01 -12.03
N GLY A 52 -21.34 16.36 -13.24
CA GLY A 52 -20.12 17.16 -13.43
C GLY A 52 -20.19 18.55 -12.77
N ARG A 53 -21.35 19.22 -12.83
CA ARG A 53 -21.54 20.53 -12.17
C ARG A 53 -21.60 20.38 -10.65
N ALA A 54 -22.32 19.38 -10.15
CA ALA A 54 -22.37 19.06 -8.73
C ALA A 54 -20.96 18.80 -8.16
N LEU A 55 -20.15 17.98 -8.85
CA LEU A 55 -18.77 17.71 -8.45
C LEU A 55 -17.90 18.97 -8.48
N ALA A 56 -17.99 19.80 -9.52
CA ALA A 56 -17.23 21.05 -9.58
C ALA A 56 -17.54 21.99 -8.39
N ILE A 57 -18.81 22.07 -7.98
CA ILE A 57 -19.24 22.87 -6.81
C ILE A 57 -18.67 22.29 -5.52
N LEU A 58 -18.77 20.96 -5.34
CA LEU A 58 -18.26 20.26 -4.16
C LEU A 58 -16.73 20.34 -4.05
N ASP A 59 -16.02 20.35 -5.18
CA ASP A 59 -14.56 20.40 -5.26
C ASP A 59 -14.00 21.71 -4.68
N VAL A 60 -14.64 22.85 -4.98
CA VAL A 60 -14.22 24.17 -4.44
C VAL A 60 -14.21 24.20 -2.90
N VAL A 61 -15.09 23.45 -2.25
CA VAL A 61 -15.20 23.37 -0.78
C VAL A 61 -14.53 22.11 -0.19
N GLY A 62 -13.68 21.45 -0.98
CA GLY A 62 -12.92 20.29 -0.55
C GLY A 62 -13.77 19.07 -0.19
N LEU A 63 -14.95 18.92 -0.80
CA LEU A 63 -15.84 17.77 -0.64
C LEU A 63 -15.70 16.75 -1.76
N VAL A 64 -14.92 17.06 -2.80
CA VAL A 64 -14.43 16.06 -3.76
C VAL A 64 -13.00 15.71 -3.39
N ASN A 65 -12.78 14.45 -3.02
CA ASN A 65 -11.43 13.93 -2.90
C ASN A 65 -10.93 13.61 -4.31
N ARG A 66 -10.16 14.50 -4.93
CA ARG A 66 -9.48 14.18 -6.18
C ARG A 66 -8.40 13.17 -5.87
N ALA A 67 -8.50 11.98 -6.48
CA ALA A 67 -7.48 10.97 -6.34
C ALA A 67 -6.13 11.60 -6.74
N THR A 68 -5.14 11.55 -5.83
CA THR A 68 -3.79 11.96 -6.18
C THR A 68 -3.26 11.08 -7.32
N PRO A 69 -2.25 11.51 -8.08
CA PRO A 69 -1.61 10.65 -9.07
C PRO A 69 -1.19 9.29 -8.47
N HIS A 70 -0.74 9.28 -7.22
CA HIS A 70 -0.43 8.06 -6.47
C HIS A 70 -1.67 7.19 -6.18
N GLN A 71 -2.75 7.76 -5.66
CA GLN A 71 -3.98 7.01 -5.41
C GLN A 71 -4.56 6.41 -6.71
N SER A 72 -4.47 7.15 -7.81
CA SER A 72 -4.88 6.68 -9.13
C SER A 72 -4.01 5.50 -9.60
N PHE A 73 -2.69 5.59 -9.40
CA PHE A 73 -1.74 4.51 -9.69
C PHE A 73 -2.05 3.25 -8.87
N VAL A 74 -2.26 3.38 -7.55
CA VAL A 74 -2.61 2.26 -6.66
C VAL A 74 -3.93 1.62 -7.08
N THR A 75 -4.97 2.43 -7.36
CA THR A 75 -6.28 1.94 -7.81
C THR A 75 -6.16 1.16 -9.12
N ALA A 76 -5.39 1.67 -10.08
CA ALA A 76 -5.15 0.99 -11.35
C ALA A 76 -4.37 -0.33 -11.18
N ALA A 77 -3.40 -0.36 -10.26
CA ALA A 77 -2.65 -1.57 -9.94
C ALA A 77 -3.54 -2.64 -9.27
N GLN A 78 -4.41 -2.23 -8.33
CA GLN A 78 -5.40 -3.12 -7.71
C GLN A 78 -6.40 -3.68 -8.74
N ALA A 79 -6.94 -2.83 -9.61
CA ALA A 79 -7.83 -3.26 -10.68
C ALA A 79 -7.15 -4.27 -11.62
N ARG A 80 -5.88 -4.02 -11.98
CA ARG A 80 -5.10 -4.96 -12.77
C ARG A 80 -4.94 -6.31 -12.11
N TRP A 81 -4.58 -6.35 -10.82
CA TRP A 81 -4.47 -7.61 -10.09
C TRP A 81 -5.81 -8.35 -10.02
N GLN A 82 -6.93 -7.64 -9.86
CA GLN A 82 -8.27 -8.24 -9.89
C GLN A 82 -8.59 -8.85 -11.27
N GLU A 83 -8.23 -8.19 -12.37
CA GLU A 83 -8.36 -8.76 -13.72
C GLU A 83 -7.55 -10.05 -13.88
N LEU A 84 -6.29 -10.04 -13.41
CA LEU A 84 -5.38 -11.19 -13.50
C LEU A 84 -5.84 -12.39 -12.69
N THR A 85 -6.62 -12.17 -11.63
CA THR A 85 -7.11 -13.21 -10.72
C THR A 85 -8.58 -13.58 -10.95
N ALA A 86 -9.30 -12.86 -11.82
CA ALA A 86 -10.75 -13.02 -12.01
C ALA A 86 -11.16 -14.42 -12.48
N THR A 87 -10.30 -15.08 -13.27
CA THR A 87 -10.55 -16.43 -13.81
C THR A 87 -10.06 -17.55 -12.90
N LEU A 88 -9.38 -17.23 -11.80
CA LEU A 88 -8.83 -18.22 -10.88
C LEU A 88 -9.91 -18.76 -9.92
N PRO A 89 -9.81 -20.04 -9.50
CA PRO A 89 -10.68 -20.61 -8.47
C PRO A 89 -10.77 -19.74 -7.21
N PRO A 90 -11.91 -19.67 -6.49
CA PRO A 90 -12.06 -18.85 -5.28
C PRO A 90 -11.03 -19.07 -4.18
N ASP A 91 -10.54 -20.30 -4.06
CA ASP A 91 -9.55 -20.75 -3.08
C ASP A 91 -8.10 -20.72 -3.60
N ASP A 92 -7.89 -20.21 -4.82
CA ASP A 92 -6.56 -20.09 -5.43
C ASP A 92 -5.63 -19.23 -4.56
N PRO A 93 -4.39 -19.68 -4.26
CA PRO A 93 -3.43 -18.93 -3.45
C PRO A 93 -3.16 -17.51 -3.95
N ALA A 94 -3.24 -17.26 -5.27
CA ALA A 94 -3.02 -15.95 -5.86
C ALA A 94 -4.16 -14.95 -5.64
N ARG A 95 -5.31 -15.42 -5.13
CA ARG A 95 -6.42 -14.58 -4.65
C ARG A 95 -6.32 -14.20 -3.18
N PHE A 96 -5.38 -14.81 -2.45
CA PHE A 96 -5.12 -14.56 -1.04
C PHE A 96 -6.39 -14.69 -0.15
N PRO A 97 -7.05 -15.86 -0.12
CA PRO A 97 -8.38 -16.01 0.46
C PRO A 97 -8.47 -15.74 1.97
N LEU A 98 -7.35 -15.84 2.70
CA LEU A 98 -7.30 -15.71 4.16
C LEU A 98 -6.73 -14.38 4.65
N GLY A 99 -5.90 -13.72 3.85
CA GLY A 99 -5.23 -12.50 4.24
C GLY A 99 -4.14 -12.11 3.26
N ARG A 100 -3.90 -10.80 3.18
CA ARG A 100 -2.88 -10.23 2.32
C ARG A 100 -2.36 -8.92 2.88
N TYR A 101 -1.26 -8.45 2.33
CA TYR A 101 -0.83 -7.08 2.47
C TYR A 101 -0.64 -6.42 1.10
N GLU A 102 -0.77 -5.10 1.11
CA GLU A 102 -0.49 -4.22 -0.01
C GLU A 102 0.53 -3.19 0.48
N MET A 103 1.62 -3.03 -0.26
CA MET A 103 2.68 -2.07 0.00
C MET A 103 2.74 -1.10 -1.17
N ASP A 104 2.69 0.19 -0.89
CA ASP A 104 2.80 1.21 -1.92
C ASP A 104 3.55 2.43 -1.43
N TYR A 105 4.18 3.14 -2.36
CA TYR A 105 4.86 4.38 -2.04
C TYR A 105 4.95 5.33 -3.25
N GLU A 106 5.17 6.60 -2.95
CA GLU A 106 5.46 7.66 -3.90
C GLU A 106 6.71 8.44 -3.45
N ILE A 107 7.62 8.69 -4.39
CA ILE A 107 8.74 9.62 -4.25
C ILE A 107 8.33 10.91 -4.96
N GLU A 108 8.17 11.99 -4.21
CA GLU A 108 7.66 13.24 -4.74
C GLU A 108 8.65 13.95 -5.67
N GLY A 109 8.14 14.63 -6.69
CA GLY A 109 8.94 15.58 -7.46
C GLY A 109 10.09 14.96 -8.27
N VAL A 110 9.93 13.74 -8.76
CA VAL A 110 10.82 13.15 -9.78
C VAL A 110 10.64 13.92 -11.09
N THR A 111 11.64 14.72 -11.48
CA THR A 111 11.56 15.64 -12.63
C THR A 111 12.15 15.08 -13.93
N GLN A 112 13.04 14.08 -13.83
CA GLN A 112 13.70 13.44 -14.98
C GLN A 112 13.59 11.91 -14.86
N PRO A 113 12.36 11.35 -14.98
CA PRO A 113 12.19 9.92 -14.88
C PRO A 113 12.91 9.21 -16.06
N PRO A 114 13.58 8.07 -15.82
CA PRO A 114 14.09 7.23 -16.90
C PRO A 114 12.93 6.66 -17.73
N THR A 115 13.24 6.02 -18.88
CA THR A 115 12.24 5.19 -19.56
C THR A 115 11.94 3.93 -18.75
N ALA A 116 10.78 3.31 -18.97
CA ALA A 116 10.44 2.05 -18.30
C ALA A 116 11.45 0.94 -18.62
N ALA A 117 11.90 0.82 -19.87
CA ALA A 117 12.97 -0.09 -20.27
C ALA A 117 14.31 0.17 -19.54
N ALA A 118 14.70 1.43 -19.39
CA ALA A 118 15.92 1.79 -18.67
C ALA A 118 15.81 1.47 -17.18
N LEU A 119 14.67 1.80 -16.55
CA LEU A 119 14.41 1.45 -15.16
C LEU A 119 14.39 -0.07 -14.95
N LEU A 120 13.74 -0.83 -15.85
CA LEU A 120 13.68 -2.30 -15.79
C LEU A 120 15.07 -2.92 -15.76
N SER A 121 16.00 -2.37 -16.56
CA SER A 121 17.38 -2.84 -16.62
C SER A 121 18.14 -2.63 -15.30
N SER A 122 17.74 -1.64 -14.50
CA SER A 122 18.38 -1.28 -13.22
C SER A 122 17.65 -1.79 -11.98
N LEU A 123 16.43 -2.35 -12.10
CA LEU A 123 15.66 -2.78 -10.92
C LEU A 123 16.36 -3.86 -10.10
N SER A 124 17.09 -4.76 -10.76
CA SER A 124 17.86 -5.81 -10.06
C SER A 124 18.97 -5.23 -9.18
N ASP A 125 19.55 -4.09 -9.57
CA ASP A 125 20.68 -3.45 -8.88
C ASP A 125 20.24 -2.72 -7.60
N ILE A 126 18.96 -2.36 -7.51
CA ILE A 126 18.39 -1.66 -6.34
C ILE A 126 17.76 -2.61 -5.33
N MET A 127 17.83 -3.93 -5.55
CA MET A 127 17.26 -4.91 -4.64
C MET A 127 17.90 -4.81 -3.26
N PRO A 128 17.12 -4.66 -2.17
CA PRO A 128 17.68 -4.55 -0.83
C PRO A 128 18.47 -5.81 -0.45
N SER A 129 19.66 -5.58 0.10
CA SER A 129 20.47 -6.63 0.72
C SER A 129 19.93 -6.89 2.13
N VAL A 130 19.04 -7.87 2.24
CA VAL A 130 18.49 -8.36 3.52
C VAL A 130 18.83 -9.84 3.67
N LYS A 131 19.55 -10.20 4.73
CA LYS A 131 19.91 -11.58 5.09
C LYS A 131 18.74 -12.27 5.79
N ASP A 132 18.78 -13.60 5.81
CA ASP A 132 17.80 -14.45 6.53
C ASP A 132 16.34 -14.09 6.26
N PHE A 133 16.09 -13.53 5.07
CA PHE A 133 14.78 -13.08 4.68
C PHE A 133 13.97 -14.30 4.28
N VAL A 134 12.89 -14.54 5.01
CA VAL A 134 12.05 -15.71 4.77
C VAL A 134 11.01 -15.37 3.70
N GLY A 135 11.12 -16.01 2.54
CA GLY A 135 10.21 -15.84 1.40
C GLY A 135 10.72 -14.89 0.32
N ILE A 136 9.81 -14.42 -0.54
CA ILE A 136 10.17 -13.52 -1.65
C ILE A 136 10.28 -12.09 -1.13
N ARG A 137 11.38 -11.40 -1.43
CA ARG A 137 11.56 -9.98 -1.05
C ARG A 137 10.49 -9.09 -1.71
N PRO A 138 10.08 -7.97 -1.09
CA PRO A 138 9.24 -6.98 -1.75
C PRO A 138 9.89 -6.54 -3.06
N PHE A 139 9.10 -6.43 -4.12
CA PHE A 139 9.55 -6.02 -5.47
C PHE A 139 10.68 -6.88 -6.06
N TRP A 140 10.80 -8.14 -5.62
CA TRP A 140 11.82 -9.04 -6.14
C TRP A 140 11.75 -9.17 -7.66
N VAL A 141 12.91 -9.03 -8.29
CA VAL A 141 13.12 -9.22 -9.72
C VAL A 141 13.67 -10.64 -9.96
N PRO A 142 12.90 -11.54 -10.58
CA PRO A 142 13.40 -12.86 -10.93
C PRO A 142 14.48 -12.78 -12.02
N THR A 143 15.49 -13.63 -11.90
CA THR A 143 16.57 -13.75 -12.89
C THR A 143 16.17 -14.60 -14.09
N ARG A 144 15.22 -15.52 -13.90
CA ARG A 144 14.74 -16.45 -14.92
C ARG A 144 13.97 -15.71 -16.01
N ILE A 145 14.39 -15.86 -17.26
CA ILE A 145 13.97 -14.99 -18.37
C ILE A 145 12.46 -14.98 -18.66
N ASP A 146 11.79 -16.13 -18.52
CA ASP A 146 10.34 -16.27 -18.70
C ASP A 146 9.53 -15.70 -17.52
N TRP A 147 10.20 -15.38 -16.41
CA TRP A 147 9.58 -14.80 -15.22
C TRP A 147 9.89 -13.31 -15.07
N GLN A 148 10.76 -12.76 -15.91
CA GLN A 148 11.19 -11.37 -15.77
C GLN A 148 10.01 -10.38 -15.85
N PRO A 149 10.08 -9.27 -15.09
CA PRO A 149 9.11 -8.19 -15.22
C PRO A 149 9.07 -7.68 -16.66
N LYS A 150 7.90 -7.18 -17.07
CA LYS A 150 7.69 -6.68 -18.43
C LYS A 150 7.27 -5.22 -18.39
N GLU A 151 7.70 -4.47 -19.40
CA GLU A 151 7.14 -3.15 -19.66
C GLU A 151 5.70 -3.30 -20.18
N ARG A 152 4.77 -2.55 -19.57
CA ARG A 152 3.38 -2.42 -19.99
C ARG A 152 2.91 -1.00 -19.72
N ASP A 153 2.44 -0.31 -20.76
CA ASP A 153 1.86 1.04 -20.66
C ASP A 153 2.79 2.06 -19.98
N GLY A 154 4.10 1.97 -20.25
CA GLY A 154 5.12 2.83 -19.62
C GLY A 154 5.40 2.53 -18.15
N LEU A 155 4.88 1.42 -17.63
CA LEU A 155 5.14 0.90 -16.29
C LEU A 155 5.90 -0.42 -16.38
N ILE A 156 6.54 -0.80 -15.29
CA ILE A 156 7.11 -2.13 -15.11
C ILE A 156 6.12 -2.94 -14.31
N GLU A 157 5.70 -4.08 -14.83
CA GLU A 157 4.76 -4.99 -14.19
C GLU A 157 5.40 -6.37 -14.01
N TRP A 158 5.19 -6.94 -12.84
CA TRP A 158 5.43 -8.35 -12.61
C TRP A 158 4.19 -9.00 -11.99
N TRP A 159 3.82 -10.14 -12.55
CA TRP A 159 2.76 -10.99 -12.05
C TRP A 159 3.23 -12.42 -11.98
N HIS A 160 3.10 -13.02 -10.81
CA HIS A 160 3.29 -14.44 -10.60
C HIS A 160 2.02 -15.02 -9.99
N GLY A 161 1.15 -15.55 -10.87
CA GLY A 161 -0.19 -16.07 -10.55
C GLY A 161 -0.36 -17.57 -10.68
N ASN A 162 0.72 -18.35 -10.64
CA ASN A 162 0.72 -19.81 -10.44
C ASN A 162 -0.08 -20.73 -11.40
N ALA A 163 -0.60 -20.25 -12.54
CA ALA A 163 -1.38 -21.08 -13.46
C ALA A 163 -0.59 -22.15 -14.26
N ASN A 164 0.75 -22.08 -14.31
CA ASN A 164 1.58 -22.92 -15.19
C ASN A 164 2.59 -23.83 -14.48
N TYR A 165 2.51 -24.02 -13.15
CA TYR A 165 3.49 -24.80 -12.36
C TYR A 165 2.88 -25.94 -11.56
N TYR A 166 3.76 -26.89 -11.18
CA TYR A 166 3.45 -28.02 -10.31
C TYR A 166 2.80 -27.54 -9.00
N VAL A 167 1.78 -28.28 -8.53
CA VAL A 167 0.96 -27.99 -7.35
C VAL A 167 1.78 -27.72 -6.07
N ALA A 168 3.00 -28.25 -5.98
CA ALA A 168 3.89 -28.09 -4.82
C ALA A 168 4.44 -26.65 -4.63
N ASP A 169 4.47 -25.82 -5.67
CA ASP A 169 5.00 -24.44 -5.61
C ASP A 169 3.89 -23.38 -5.39
N GLN A 170 2.65 -23.82 -5.18
CA GLN A 170 1.48 -22.95 -5.06
C GLN A 170 1.33 -22.38 -3.64
N THR A 171 2.21 -21.45 -3.25
CA THR A 171 2.10 -20.76 -1.95
C THR A 171 1.52 -19.35 -2.09
N VAL A 172 0.85 -18.89 -1.02
CA VAL A 172 0.24 -17.55 -0.94
C VAL A 172 1.28 -16.43 -0.91
N ASP A 173 2.48 -16.68 -0.37
CA ASP A 173 3.60 -15.74 -0.33
C ASP A 173 4.51 -15.84 -1.58
N GLY A 174 4.38 -16.92 -2.35
CA GLY A 174 4.99 -17.10 -3.66
C GLY A 174 4.20 -16.44 -4.79
N SER A 175 2.89 -16.28 -4.61
CA SER A 175 2.02 -15.55 -5.53
C SER A 175 2.11 -14.04 -5.27
N SER A 176 2.38 -13.24 -6.29
CA SER A 176 2.69 -11.82 -6.09
C SER A 176 2.42 -11.00 -7.34
N PHE A 177 1.89 -9.81 -7.12
CA PHE A 177 1.74 -8.79 -8.15
C PHE A 177 2.45 -7.52 -7.69
N TRP A 178 3.26 -6.93 -8.56
CA TRP A 178 3.77 -5.59 -8.31
C TRP A 178 3.90 -4.77 -9.59
N ARG A 179 3.84 -3.45 -9.43
CA ARG A 179 4.10 -2.46 -10.48
C ARG A 179 5.03 -1.38 -9.95
N VAL A 180 5.93 -0.91 -10.82
CA VAL A 180 6.79 0.25 -10.57
C VAL A 180 6.68 1.22 -11.74
N SER A 181 6.51 2.51 -11.43
CA SER A 181 6.51 3.60 -12.39
C SER A 181 7.87 4.29 -12.42
N PRO A 182 8.37 4.69 -13.60
CA PRO A 182 9.55 5.55 -13.69
C PRO A 182 9.42 6.89 -12.96
N GLY A 183 8.19 7.34 -12.70
CA GLY A 183 7.90 8.53 -11.91
C GLY A 183 8.01 8.35 -10.39
N GLY A 184 8.63 7.27 -9.90
CA GLY A 184 8.89 7.07 -8.47
C GLY A 184 7.71 6.51 -7.67
N ARG A 185 6.75 5.83 -8.31
CA ARG A 185 5.64 5.15 -7.64
C ARG A 185 5.80 3.65 -7.70
N ALA A 186 5.43 2.94 -6.64
CA ALA A 186 5.38 1.49 -6.65
C ALA A 186 4.19 0.94 -5.87
N PHE A 187 3.75 -0.24 -6.27
CA PHE A 187 2.67 -1.00 -5.64
C PHE A 187 3.02 -2.48 -5.66
N LEU A 188 2.79 -3.17 -4.55
CA LEU A 188 2.91 -4.61 -4.41
C LEU A 188 1.72 -5.15 -3.64
N THR A 189 1.20 -6.30 -4.03
CA THR A 189 0.28 -7.11 -3.23
C THR A 189 0.73 -8.56 -3.17
N ARG A 190 0.59 -9.15 -1.98
CA ARG A 190 1.01 -10.52 -1.67
C ARG A 190 0.21 -11.08 -0.49
N GLY A 191 0.02 -12.40 -0.48
CA GLY A 191 -0.61 -13.11 0.64
C GLY A 191 0.25 -13.08 1.90
N LEU A 192 -0.40 -13.25 3.05
CA LEU A 192 0.30 -13.44 4.32
C LEU A 192 0.98 -14.82 4.33
N ARG A 193 2.28 -14.85 4.65
CA ARG A 193 3.07 -16.09 4.64
C ARG A 193 2.58 -17.10 5.67
N GLU A 194 2.00 -16.61 6.76
CA GLU A 194 1.37 -17.39 7.82
C GLU A 194 0.15 -18.19 7.32
N ASP A 195 -0.32 -17.90 6.10
CA ASP A 195 -1.36 -18.65 5.41
C ASP A 195 -0.80 -19.63 4.37
N GLY A 196 0.51 -19.90 4.42
CA GLY A 196 1.22 -20.90 3.62
C GLY A 196 0.78 -22.33 3.94
N PRO A 197 0.98 -23.28 3.01
CA PRO A 197 0.57 -24.67 3.18
C PRO A 197 1.34 -25.41 4.29
N ASP A 198 2.52 -24.91 4.67
CA ASP A 198 3.38 -25.42 5.74
C ASP A 198 2.93 -25.00 7.14
N ILE A 199 1.95 -24.09 7.26
CA ILE A 199 1.45 -23.59 8.54
C ILE A 199 0.21 -24.37 8.98
N ARG A 200 0.27 -24.98 10.17
CA ARG A 200 -0.81 -25.85 10.70
C ARG A 200 -2.14 -25.15 10.94
N GLN A 201 -2.15 -23.85 11.25
CA GLN A 201 -3.37 -23.08 11.54
C GLN A 201 -3.39 -21.77 10.74
N ARG A 202 -3.63 -21.89 9.43
CA ARG A 202 -3.79 -20.76 8.51
C ARG A 202 -4.96 -19.87 8.97
N GLY A 203 -4.84 -18.56 8.79
CA GLY A 203 -5.88 -17.61 9.22
C GLY A 203 -5.95 -17.34 10.72
N VAL A 204 -5.17 -18.04 11.55
CA VAL A 204 -5.21 -17.90 13.02
C VAL A 204 -4.07 -17.04 13.55
N TYR A 205 -2.93 -17.04 12.87
CA TYR A 205 -1.70 -16.43 13.37
C TYR A 205 -1.21 -15.27 12.50
N PHE A 206 -0.44 -14.39 13.12
CA PHE A 206 0.23 -13.24 12.50
C PHE A 206 1.64 -13.11 13.08
N ASP A 207 2.67 -13.21 12.24
CA ASP A 207 4.07 -13.29 12.67
C ASP A 207 4.69 -11.91 12.86
N LEU A 208 5.09 -11.60 14.08
CA LEU A 208 5.64 -10.28 14.39
C LEU A 208 6.98 -10.01 13.68
N THR A 209 7.81 -11.03 13.49
CA THR A 209 9.17 -10.91 12.96
C THR A 209 9.19 -10.77 11.44
N TRP A 210 8.34 -11.52 10.72
CA TRP A 210 8.24 -11.44 9.25
C TRP A 210 7.78 -10.06 8.80
N HIS A 211 6.80 -9.48 9.50
CA HIS A 211 6.28 -8.15 9.19
C HIS A 211 7.29 -7.03 9.47
N ILE A 212 8.20 -7.20 10.44
CA ILE A 212 9.38 -6.33 10.60
C ILE A 212 10.25 -6.43 9.36
N GLY A 213 10.62 -7.66 8.95
CA GLY A 213 11.48 -7.85 7.79
C GLY A 213 10.90 -7.30 6.49
N TRP A 214 9.59 -7.43 6.27
CA TRP A 214 8.92 -6.89 5.09
C TRP A 214 8.91 -5.36 5.09
N ALA A 215 8.66 -4.72 6.24
CA ALA A 215 8.76 -3.26 6.36
C ALA A 215 10.20 -2.78 6.12
N THR A 216 11.20 -3.47 6.70
CA THR A 216 12.63 -3.17 6.49
C THR A 216 12.99 -3.25 5.01
N ALA A 217 12.66 -4.35 4.33
CA ALA A 217 12.98 -4.54 2.92
C ALA A 217 12.23 -3.55 2.01
N GLY A 218 10.96 -3.25 2.31
CA GLY A 218 10.17 -2.28 1.55
C GLY A 218 10.72 -0.85 1.66
N LEU A 219 11.08 -0.41 2.87
CA LEU A 219 11.70 0.90 3.08
C LEU A 219 13.07 0.98 2.39
N LEU A 220 13.91 -0.05 2.50
CA LEU A 220 15.20 -0.09 1.81
C LEU A 220 15.04 -0.07 0.28
N HIS A 221 14.10 -0.83 -0.28
CA HIS A 221 13.78 -0.77 -1.71
C HIS A 221 13.38 0.65 -2.14
N THR A 222 12.53 1.31 -1.34
CA THR A 222 12.09 2.68 -1.61
C THR A 222 13.27 3.67 -1.60
N SER A 223 14.17 3.55 -0.61
CA SER A 223 15.39 4.35 -0.54
C SER A 223 16.33 4.11 -1.73
N ASN A 224 16.51 2.85 -2.14
CA ASN A 224 17.38 2.52 -3.27
C ASN A 224 16.79 3.05 -4.59
N LEU A 225 15.47 2.98 -4.77
CA LEU A 225 14.80 3.59 -5.92
C LEU A 225 14.94 5.12 -5.92
N ALA A 226 14.78 5.77 -4.77
CA ALA A 226 14.99 7.22 -4.66
C ALA A 226 16.43 7.61 -5.03
N THR A 227 17.42 6.82 -4.63
CA THR A 227 18.82 7.02 -5.06
C THR A 227 18.98 6.86 -6.57
N LEU A 228 18.42 5.80 -7.16
CA LEU A 228 18.46 5.56 -8.61
C LEU A 228 17.83 6.71 -9.40
N LEU A 229 16.74 7.30 -8.88
CA LEU A 229 16.02 8.41 -9.51
C LEU A 229 16.61 9.79 -9.17
N SER A 230 17.78 9.86 -8.53
CA SER A 230 18.42 11.11 -8.07
C SER A 230 17.49 11.97 -7.20
N ALA A 231 16.70 11.32 -6.36
CA ALA A 231 15.61 11.88 -5.55
C ALA A 231 15.81 11.64 -4.04
N VAL A 232 17.06 11.54 -3.56
CA VAL A 232 17.40 11.18 -2.17
C VAL A 232 16.80 12.12 -1.13
N GLU A 233 16.78 13.43 -1.43
CA GLU A 233 16.24 14.48 -0.57
C GLU A 233 14.73 14.70 -0.74
N LYS A 234 14.09 13.96 -1.64
CA LYS A 234 12.66 14.10 -1.90
C LYS A 234 11.85 13.41 -0.80
N THR A 235 10.67 13.97 -0.56
CA THR A 235 9.69 13.40 0.34
C THR A 235 9.18 12.08 -0.23
N ILE A 236 9.12 11.07 0.64
CA ILE A 236 8.64 9.74 0.35
C ILE A 236 7.39 9.50 1.20
N HIS A 237 6.28 9.18 0.55
CA HIS A 237 5.07 8.71 1.21
C HIS A 237 5.01 7.19 1.07
N TYR A 238 5.10 6.48 2.20
CA TYR A 238 5.12 5.02 2.23
C TYR A 238 3.91 4.51 2.99
N HIS A 239 3.21 3.54 2.40
CA HIS A 239 1.98 2.97 2.91
C HIS A 239 2.02 1.45 2.93
N THR A 240 1.33 0.86 3.90
CA THR A 240 1.04 -0.58 3.89
C THR A 240 -0.37 -0.82 4.42
N ARG A 241 -1.14 -1.62 3.69
CA ARG A 241 -2.49 -2.05 4.07
C ARG A 241 -2.50 -3.55 4.31
N TYR A 242 -3.02 -3.96 5.46
CA TYR A 242 -3.22 -5.35 5.83
C TYR A 242 -4.70 -5.71 5.80
N TYR A 243 -5.00 -6.94 5.40
CA TYR A 243 -6.35 -7.48 5.28
C TYR A 243 -6.41 -8.90 5.87
N GLY A 244 -7.59 -9.30 6.35
CA GLY A 244 -7.79 -10.63 6.93
C GLY A 244 -7.20 -10.74 8.34
N LEU A 245 -7.09 -9.64 9.08
CA LEU A 245 -6.48 -9.63 10.42
C LEU A 245 -7.45 -10.10 11.52
N SER A 246 -8.76 -10.07 11.28
CA SER A 246 -9.75 -10.29 12.34
C SER A 246 -9.59 -11.67 12.96
N GLY A 247 -9.45 -11.73 14.29
CA GLY A 247 -9.30 -12.97 15.03
C GLY A 247 -7.90 -13.56 15.04
N ARG A 248 -6.95 -12.99 14.29
CA ARG A 248 -5.55 -13.45 14.33
C ARG A 248 -4.87 -13.12 15.64
N ARG A 249 -3.94 -13.98 16.06
CA ARG A 249 -3.11 -13.84 17.27
C ARG A 249 -1.65 -13.65 16.91
N LEU A 250 -0.94 -12.83 17.68
CA LEU A 250 0.50 -12.67 17.45
C LEU A 250 1.25 -13.94 17.83
N VAL A 251 2.28 -14.23 17.04
CA VAL A 251 3.27 -15.29 17.25
C VAL A 251 4.63 -14.84 16.71
N SER A 252 5.66 -15.65 16.95
CA SER A 252 6.95 -15.59 16.24
C SER A 252 7.26 -17.00 15.69
N PHE A 253 6.85 -17.28 14.45
CA PHE A 253 7.28 -18.46 13.70
C PHE A 253 8.73 -18.34 13.23
N ALA A 254 9.21 -17.11 12.99
CA ALA A 254 10.59 -16.88 12.60
C ALA A 254 11.62 -17.40 13.62
N ASP A 255 11.24 -17.48 14.89
CA ASP A 255 12.01 -18.13 15.96
C ASP A 255 11.08 -19.04 16.79
N PRO A 256 10.94 -20.33 16.42
CA PRO A 256 10.04 -21.26 17.12
C PRO A 256 10.42 -21.52 18.59
N GLY A 257 11.65 -21.20 19.00
CA GLY A 257 12.11 -21.26 20.40
C GLY A 257 11.77 -20.00 21.20
N ASP A 258 11.38 -18.92 20.52
CA ASP A 258 10.99 -17.66 21.14
C ASP A 258 9.50 -17.65 21.50
N HIS A 259 9.23 -18.10 22.73
CA HIS A 259 7.87 -18.09 23.29
C HIS A 259 7.42 -16.72 23.82
N ARG A 260 8.23 -15.66 23.71
CA ARG A 260 7.89 -14.31 24.24
C ARG A 260 6.57 -13.77 23.70
N PHE A 261 6.15 -14.22 22.51
CA PHE A 261 4.98 -13.71 21.80
C PHE A 261 3.91 -14.76 21.52
N ALA A 262 4.03 -15.99 22.07
CA ALA A 262 3.12 -17.09 21.74
C ALA A 262 1.69 -16.81 22.22
N GLY A 263 0.82 -16.38 21.31
CA GLY A 263 -0.62 -16.24 21.55
C GLY A 263 -1.01 -14.99 22.34
N ILE A 264 -0.15 -13.96 22.36
CA ILE A 264 -0.43 -12.67 23.01
C ILE A 264 -1.16 -11.76 22.02
N GLY A 265 -2.29 -11.19 22.45
CA GLY A 265 -3.04 -10.21 21.67
C GLY A 265 -3.79 -10.82 20.49
N GLN A 266 -5.05 -10.45 20.35
CA GLN A 266 -5.92 -10.80 19.25
C GLN A 266 -6.32 -9.53 18.49
N SER A 267 -6.27 -9.58 17.16
CA SER A 267 -6.75 -8.44 16.37
C SER A 267 -8.27 -8.41 16.35
N LEU A 268 -8.83 -7.30 16.82
CA LEU A 268 -10.28 -7.02 16.78
C LEU A 268 -10.73 -6.40 15.45
N SER A 269 -9.79 -5.94 14.63
CA SER A 269 -10.05 -5.34 13.32
C SER A 269 -9.62 -6.26 12.18
N ASP A 270 -10.36 -6.25 11.08
CA ASP A 270 -9.98 -6.98 9.86
C ASP A 270 -8.83 -6.32 9.08
N ARG A 271 -8.67 -5.01 9.24
CA ARG A 271 -7.76 -4.20 8.42
C ARG A 271 -6.92 -3.27 9.26
N ALA A 272 -5.69 -3.05 8.80
CA ALA A 272 -4.81 -2.01 9.31
C ALA A 272 -4.23 -1.24 8.13
N GLU A 273 -4.24 0.09 8.21
CA GLU A 273 -3.56 0.97 7.26
C GLU A 273 -2.47 1.72 8.00
N LEU A 274 -1.26 1.62 7.47
CA LEU A 274 -0.06 2.25 7.98
C LEU A 274 0.43 3.26 6.96
N SER A 275 0.93 4.39 7.44
CA SER A 275 1.52 5.41 6.60
C SER A 275 2.67 6.08 7.32
N ILE A 276 3.73 6.41 6.59
CA ILE A 276 4.82 7.23 7.09
C ILE A 276 5.35 8.13 5.98
N THR A 277 5.73 9.34 6.36
CA THR A 277 6.45 10.28 5.51
C THR A 277 7.90 10.31 5.96
N THR A 278 8.83 10.16 5.03
CA THR A 278 10.28 10.03 5.29
C THR A 278 11.08 10.56 4.09
N THR A 279 12.41 10.51 4.16
CA THR A 279 13.33 10.64 3.02
C THR A 279 14.23 9.41 2.90
N ALA A 280 14.95 9.27 1.79
CA ALA A 280 15.93 8.20 1.64
C ALA A 280 17.08 8.34 2.66
N ALA A 281 17.47 9.58 2.99
CA ALA A 281 18.48 9.86 4.01
C ALA A 281 18.04 9.41 5.42
N GLU A 282 16.77 9.62 5.80
CA GLU A 282 16.23 9.12 7.08
C GLU A 282 16.17 7.58 7.11
N ILE A 283 15.73 6.96 6.00
CA ILE A 283 15.73 5.49 5.88
C ILE A 283 17.14 4.94 6.09
N HIS A 284 18.17 5.56 5.51
CA HIS A 284 19.55 5.10 5.63
C HIS A 284 20.12 5.28 7.05
N SER A 285 19.83 6.42 7.70
CA SER A 285 20.45 6.79 8.98
C SER A 285 19.70 6.28 10.21
N ASN A 286 18.41 5.98 10.10
CA ASN A 286 17.55 5.70 11.26
C ASN A 286 16.52 4.58 11.00
N LEU A 287 16.86 3.60 10.15
CA LEU A 287 15.97 2.51 9.77
C LEU A 287 15.28 1.81 10.96
N PRO A 288 15.96 1.44 12.06
CA PRO A 288 15.32 0.77 13.18
C PRO A 288 14.16 1.56 13.81
N ALA A 289 14.40 2.83 14.12
CA ALA A 289 13.37 3.67 14.73
C ALA A 289 12.25 3.99 13.74
N LEU A 290 12.56 4.12 12.46
CA LEU A 290 11.58 4.33 11.40
C LEU A 290 10.64 3.12 11.26
N VAL A 291 11.19 1.90 11.23
CA VAL A 291 10.41 0.65 11.18
C VAL A 291 9.53 0.50 12.43
N HIS A 292 10.08 0.78 13.62
CA HIS A 292 9.31 0.74 14.86
C HIS A 292 8.13 1.71 14.85
N ARG A 293 8.37 2.98 14.49
CA ARG A 293 7.34 4.01 14.35
C ARG A 293 6.28 3.62 13.34
N PHE A 294 6.68 3.04 12.22
CA PHE A 294 5.79 2.61 11.15
C PHE A 294 4.88 1.43 11.55
N LEU A 295 5.41 0.44 12.26
CA LEU A 295 4.68 -0.78 12.62
C LEU A 295 3.91 -0.69 13.94
N THR A 296 4.23 0.27 14.81
CA THR A 296 3.52 0.46 16.08
C THR A 296 1.98 0.47 15.93
N PRO A 297 1.38 1.21 14.98
CA PRO A 297 -0.08 1.22 14.82
C PRO A 297 -0.70 -0.11 14.36
N LEU A 298 0.10 -1.00 13.74
CA LEU A 298 -0.34 -2.34 13.37
C LEU A 298 -0.47 -3.21 14.62
N TYR A 299 0.59 -3.28 15.42
CA TYR A 299 0.60 -4.18 16.56
C TYR A 299 -0.34 -3.73 17.69
N GLN A 300 -0.60 -2.42 17.82
CA GLN A 300 -1.64 -1.92 18.72
C GLN A 300 -3.05 -2.48 18.42
N ARG A 301 -3.29 -3.02 17.22
CA ARG A 301 -4.57 -3.68 16.87
C ARG A 301 -4.77 -5.01 17.57
N PHE A 302 -3.69 -5.63 18.07
CA PHE A 302 -3.70 -6.92 18.75
C PHE A 302 -3.79 -6.72 20.26
N ASP A 303 -5.00 -6.44 20.76
CA ASP A 303 -5.30 -6.10 22.16
C ASP A 303 -4.39 -5.02 22.78
N GLY A 304 -4.03 -3.99 22.01
CA GLY A 304 -3.19 -2.90 22.49
C GLY A 304 -1.72 -3.29 22.71
N PHE A 305 -1.25 -4.37 22.08
CA PHE A 305 0.14 -4.80 22.18
C PHE A 305 1.12 -3.67 21.88
N THR A 306 2.14 -3.54 22.74
CA THR A 306 3.20 -2.54 22.62
C THR A 306 4.41 -3.18 21.95
N LEU A 307 4.74 -2.70 20.74
CA LEU A 307 5.95 -3.12 20.04
C LEU A 307 7.19 -2.56 20.75
N ASP A 308 8.08 -3.45 21.19
CA ASP A 308 9.33 -3.07 21.84
C ASP A 308 10.34 -2.53 20.81
N GLN A 309 10.91 -1.36 21.10
CA GLN A 309 11.86 -0.69 20.19
C GLN A 309 13.20 -1.43 20.10
N ALA A 310 13.70 -1.99 21.19
CA ALA A 310 14.96 -2.73 21.21
C ALA A 310 14.83 -4.06 20.44
N PHE A 311 13.67 -4.72 20.53
CA PHE A 311 13.36 -5.89 19.74
C PHE A 311 13.38 -5.58 18.24
N VAL A 312 12.69 -4.52 17.80
CA VAL A 312 12.72 -4.10 16.38
C VAL A 312 14.14 -3.76 15.94
N ALA A 313 14.92 -3.07 16.77
CA ALA A 313 16.30 -2.74 16.44
C ALA A 313 17.18 -3.98 16.26
N ALA A 314 17.01 -5.00 17.10
CA ALA A 314 17.72 -6.27 16.98
C ALA A 314 17.35 -7.01 15.68
N GLU A 315 16.06 -7.09 15.34
CA GLU A 315 15.62 -7.74 14.09
C GLU A 315 16.08 -6.98 12.85
N VAL A 316 16.01 -5.65 12.85
CA VAL A 316 16.52 -4.84 11.73
C VAL A 316 18.04 -5.01 11.59
N ALA A 317 18.78 -5.02 12.70
CA ALA A 317 20.23 -5.25 12.66
C ALA A 317 20.56 -6.64 12.08
N ARG A 318 19.89 -7.69 12.54
CA ARG A 318 20.06 -9.06 12.03
C ARG A 318 19.83 -9.17 10.52
N LEU A 319 18.82 -8.46 9.99
CA LEU A 319 18.50 -8.45 8.57
C LEU A 319 19.51 -7.66 7.71
N VAL A 320 20.09 -6.59 8.25
CA VAL A 320 20.92 -5.61 7.49
C VAL A 320 22.42 -5.82 7.70
N GLU A 321 22.83 -6.65 8.66
CA GLU A 321 24.24 -6.86 9.02
C GLU A 321 25.07 -7.27 7.78
N ARG A 322 26.04 -6.42 7.41
CA ARG A 322 26.93 -6.64 6.26
C ARG A 322 27.78 -7.88 6.49
N ALA A 323 27.94 -8.72 5.45
CA ALA A 323 29.06 -9.66 5.39
C ALA A 323 30.31 -8.88 4.93
#